data_AF-A0A9P4IIV2-F1
#
_entry.id   AF-A0A9P4IIV2-F1
#
_cell.length_a   1.000
_cell.length_b   1.000
_cell.length_c   1.000
_cell.angle_alpha   90.00
_cell.angle_beta   90.00
_cell.angle_gamma   90.00
#
_symmetry.space_group_name_H-M   'P 1'
#
loop_
_entity.id
_entity.type
_entity.pdbx_description
1 polymer ?
#
loop_
_entity_poly.entity_id
_entity_poly.type
_entity_poly.pdbx_seq_one_letter_code
_entity_poly.pdbx_strand_id
1 'polypeptide(L)'
;MASTSTSANGGIDSSLSSPPPTAPVEKAPDDGSKFKTFISILRRFIGVADLAAVRFSLPAQLLEPTPNLEYWGYLDRPETFISIGDSDEPLGRMLGTLRFWFTKDLKYVKSKPVKPYNSVLGEFFRCNWEVEDTLPEPQHQPSAPASGASSMKSAVIKQDNPARKVKISYLTEQTSHHPPVSAFYIDCPEKGIIARGYDQLSAKFTGTSIRVTAGSHNLGIYITLQNRGDEEYQLTHPAAYLGGFLRGSLNVTVADQCFITCPKNRIKVILHYVEEGWIGRTQNKVEGIIFNYDPQNDKYTKMKDVPDKDILGRIEGVWVDKVYYTLGSQPFSKNPEKFLLADMGPLTVVPKDVPSMDQQLPNESRRYWKDVTSAIKNKQYSLATTLKQEIEERQRQKAAERKETAAEWQPRFFTGSVTPIGKPDLTEEGKNVLDGMHKGDFQLKENDVYGA
;
A
#
# COMPACT_ATOMS: atom_id res chain seq x y z
N MET A 1 -24.01 -50.32 39.03
CA MET A 1 -24.38 -49.00 38.46
C MET A 1 -23.09 -48.28 38.11
N ALA A 2 -22.93 -47.94 36.84
CA ALA A 2 -21.77 -47.25 36.30
C ALA A 2 -21.75 -45.76 36.69
N SER A 3 -20.57 -45.19 36.85
CA SER A 3 -20.28 -43.82 36.41
C SER A 3 -18.76 -43.61 36.35
N THR A 4 -18.25 -43.78 35.13
CA THR A 4 -16.93 -43.31 34.68
C THR A 4 -17.00 -41.81 34.41
N SER A 5 -16.15 -41.03 35.08
CA SER A 5 -15.91 -39.61 34.77
C SER A 5 -14.70 -39.49 33.84
N THR A 6 -14.96 -39.27 32.56
CA THR A 6 -13.95 -38.94 31.55
C THR A 6 -13.75 -37.43 31.53
N SER A 7 -12.56 -36.99 31.94
CA SER A 7 -12.02 -35.64 31.72
C SER A 7 -11.65 -35.47 30.25
N ALA A 8 -12.36 -34.63 29.51
CA ALA A 8 -12.00 -34.24 28.15
C ALA A 8 -11.01 -33.06 28.17
N ASN A 9 -9.72 -33.37 28.04
CA ASN A 9 -8.71 -32.40 27.64
C ASN A 9 -8.87 -32.15 26.13
N GLY A 10 -9.48 -31.02 25.76
CA GLY A 10 -9.49 -30.52 24.39
C GLY A 10 -8.15 -29.89 24.03
N GLY A 11 -7.19 -30.71 23.61
CA GLY A 11 -5.98 -30.23 22.94
C GLY A 11 -6.34 -29.78 21.53
N ILE A 12 -6.04 -28.53 21.21
CA ILE A 12 -6.14 -27.99 19.85
C ILE A 12 -5.04 -28.67 19.03
N ASP A 13 -5.45 -29.47 18.05
CA ASP A 13 -4.55 -30.15 17.11
C ASP A 13 -3.96 -29.11 16.15
N SER A 14 -2.76 -28.63 16.47
CA SER A 14 -2.00 -27.67 15.64
C SER A 14 -1.16 -28.37 14.56
N SER A 15 -1.49 -29.61 14.18
CA SER A 15 -0.74 -30.33 13.15
C SER A 15 -1.32 -30.05 11.76
N LEU A 16 -0.79 -29.02 11.10
CA LEU A 16 -0.70 -29.07 9.63
C LEU A 16 0.09 -30.35 9.34
N SER A 17 -0.56 -31.36 8.76
CA SER A 17 0.12 -32.55 8.28
C SER A 17 1.22 -32.10 7.33
N SER A 18 2.47 -32.37 7.70
CA SER A 18 3.62 -32.09 6.84
C SER A 18 3.38 -32.76 5.49
N PRO A 19 3.46 -32.03 4.36
CA PRO A 19 3.12 -32.57 3.05
C PRO A 19 4.04 -33.75 2.71
N PRO A 20 3.56 -34.73 1.92
CA PRO A 20 4.36 -35.89 1.57
C PRO A 20 5.66 -35.45 0.87
N PRO A 21 6.83 -36.05 1.18
CA PRO A 21 8.15 -35.62 0.67
C PRO A 21 8.33 -35.66 -0.85
N THR A 22 7.32 -36.08 -1.62
CA THR A 22 7.44 -36.53 -3.02
C THR A 22 6.37 -35.92 -3.95
N ALA A 23 5.84 -34.73 -3.64
CA ALA A 23 4.98 -34.05 -4.61
C ALA A 23 5.78 -33.72 -5.90
N PRO A 24 5.27 -34.06 -7.09
CA PRO A 24 6.00 -33.93 -8.34
C PRO A 24 6.28 -32.46 -8.69
N VAL A 25 7.49 -32.19 -9.18
CA VAL A 25 7.87 -30.90 -9.75
C VAL A 25 7.22 -30.76 -11.11
N GLU A 26 6.46 -29.69 -11.32
CA GLU A 26 5.76 -29.41 -12.56
C GLU A 26 6.53 -28.39 -13.42
N LYS A 27 6.32 -28.45 -14.74
CA LYS A 27 6.85 -27.44 -15.64
C LYS A 27 6.11 -26.13 -15.40
N ALA A 28 6.86 -25.06 -15.13
CA ALA A 28 6.29 -23.72 -15.02
C ALA A 28 5.49 -23.39 -16.30
N PRO A 29 4.21 -22.99 -16.18
CA PRO A 29 3.45 -22.58 -17.34
C PRO A 29 4.10 -21.33 -17.95
N ASP A 30 4.21 -21.31 -19.28
CA ASP A 30 4.68 -20.12 -19.97
C ASP A 30 3.69 -18.97 -19.79
N ASP A 31 4.18 -17.73 -19.96
CA ASP A 31 3.38 -16.51 -19.75
C ASP A 31 2.12 -16.49 -20.64
N GLY A 32 2.17 -17.09 -21.83
CA GLY A 32 1.03 -17.21 -22.74
C GLY A 32 -0.05 -18.18 -22.24
N SER A 33 0.35 -19.29 -21.64
CA SER A 33 -0.54 -20.28 -21.00
C SER A 33 -1.22 -19.68 -19.77
N LYS A 34 -0.45 -19.06 -18.88
CA LYS A 34 -0.98 -18.30 -17.72
C LYS A 34 -2.01 -17.27 -18.16
N PHE A 35 -1.67 -16.54 -19.22
CA PHE A 35 -2.52 -15.51 -19.79
C PHE A 35 -3.85 -16.08 -20.33
N LYS A 36 -3.81 -17.18 -21.10
CA LYS A 36 -5.03 -17.84 -21.62
C LYS A 36 -5.95 -18.32 -20.48
N THR A 37 -5.39 -18.92 -19.43
CA THR A 37 -6.16 -19.34 -18.25
C THR A 37 -6.79 -18.15 -17.56
N PHE A 38 -6.04 -17.07 -17.35
CA PHE A 38 -6.54 -15.85 -16.72
C PHE A 38 -7.70 -15.23 -17.51
N ILE A 39 -7.60 -15.15 -18.84
CA ILE A 39 -8.70 -14.62 -19.69
C ILE A 39 -9.93 -15.51 -19.68
N SER A 40 -9.75 -16.84 -19.69
CA SER A 40 -10.87 -17.78 -19.56
C SER A 40 -11.66 -17.53 -18.28
N ILE A 41 -10.96 -17.24 -17.18
CA ILE A 41 -11.57 -16.88 -15.90
C ILE A 41 -12.26 -15.51 -16.00
N LEU A 42 -11.59 -14.49 -16.55
CA LEU A 42 -12.16 -13.14 -16.67
C LEU A 42 -13.42 -13.06 -17.52
N ARG A 43 -13.54 -13.89 -18.57
CA ARG A 43 -14.75 -13.95 -19.41
C ARG A 43 -16.01 -14.28 -18.60
N ARG A 44 -15.88 -14.98 -17.46
CA ARG A 44 -17.01 -15.29 -16.56
C ARG A 44 -17.54 -14.06 -15.82
N PHE A 45 -16.80 -12.95 -15.81
CA PHE A 45 -17.15 -11.71 -15.11
C PHE A 45 -17.62 -10.59 -16.06
N ILE A 46 -17.84 -10.88 -17.34
CA ILE A 46 -18.44 -9.93 -18.28
C ILE A 46 -19.84 -9.54 -17.77
N GLY A 47 -20.06 -8.25 -17.52
CA GLY A 47 -21.33 -7.72 -17.02
C GLY A 47 -21.49 -7.71 -15.50
N VAL A 48 -20.50 -8.19 -14.74
CA VAL A 48 -20.50 -8.11 -13.27
C VAL A 48 -20.11 -6.69 -12.85
N ALA A 49 -20.94 -6.04 -12.03
CA ALA A 49 -20.73 -4.67 -11.59
C ALA A 49 -19.52 -4.50 -10.66
N ASP A 50 -19.26 -5.50 -9.80
CA ASP A 50 -18.13 -5.54 -8.86
C ASP A 50 -17.54 -6.96 -8.76
N LEU A 51 -16.30 -7.13 -9.20
CA LEU A 51 -15.57 -8.40 -9.12
C LEU A 51 -15.12 -8.72 -7.70
N ALA A 52 -14.97 -7.73 -6.81
CA ALA A 52 -14.60 -7.97 -5.42
C ALA A 52 -15.73 -8.69 -4.65
N ALA A 53 -16.98 -8.44 -5.05
CA ALA A 53 -18.15 -9.14 -4.53
C ALA A 53 -18.31 -10.56 -5.08
N VAL A 54 -17.72 -10.87 -6.24
CA VAL A 54 -17.79 -12.20 -6.84
C VAL A 54 -16.60 -13.02 -6.37
N ARG A 55 -16.87 -14.00 -5.49
CA ARG A 55 -15.85 -14.94 -4.99
C ARG A 55 -15.19 -15.67 -6.15
N PHE A 56 -13.97 -15.28 -6.54
CA PHE A 56 -13.19 -16.01 -7.53
C PHE A 56 -11.79 -16.35 -7.03
N SER A 57 -11.55 -17.66 -6.96
CA SER A 57 -10.27 -18.25 -6.60
C SER A 57 -9.44 -18.41 -7.87
N LEU A 58 -8.25 -17.81 -7.92
CA LEU A 58 -7.30 -18.09 -9.01
C LEU A 58 -6.45 -19.32 -8.67
N PRO A 59 -6.09 -20.15 -9.67
CA PRO A 59 -5.11 -21.20 -9.51
C PRO A 59 -3.74 -20.69 -9.03
N ALA A 60 -3.00 -21.51 -8.29
CA ALA A 60 -1.74 -21.12 -7.67
C ALA A 60 -0.67 -20.65 -8.67
N GLN A 61 -0.66 -21.19 -9.90
CA GLN A 61 0.28 -20.80 -10.95
C GLN A 61 0.11 -19.34 -11.46
N LEU A 62 -1.01 -18.69 -11.13
CA LEU A 62 -1.30 -17.29 -11.45
C LEU A 62 -1.03 -16.34 -10.28
N LEU A 63 -0.56 -16.86 -9.14
CA LEU A 63 -0.31 -16.09 -7.93
C LEU A 63 1.18 -15.84 -7.75
N GLU A 64 1.49 -14.65 -7.24
CA GLU A 64 2.81 -14.37 -6.69
C GLU A 64 2.92 -14.99 -5.30
N PRO A 65 4.05 -15.61 -4.93
CA PRO A 65 4.25 -16.20 -3.62
C PRO A 65 4.50 -15.15 -2.52
N THR A 66 3.59 -14.18 -2.41
CA THR A 66 3.61 -13.07 -1.45
C THR A 66 2.19 -12.88 -0.89
N PRO A 67 2.02 -12.85 0.44
CA PRO A 67 0.73 -12.51 1.07
C PRO A 67 0.29 -11.08 0.78
N ASN A 68 -1.02 -10.82 0.70
CA ASN A 68 -1.55 -9.49 0.40
C ASN A 68 -1.17 -8.44 1.47
N LEU A 69 -1.24 -8.77 2.77
CA LEU A 69 -0.84 -7.84 3.83
C LEU A 69 0.66 -7.49 3.82
N GLU A 70 1.49 -8.36 3.25
CA GLU A 70 2.91 -8.07 3.04
C GLU A 70 3.14 -7.22 1.78
N TYR A 71 2.32 -7.44 0.74
CA TYR A 71 2.43 -6.79 -0.56
C TYR A 71 2.04 -5.30 -0.50
N TRP A 72 1.06 -4.95 0.34
CA TRP A 72 0.61 -3.58 0.58
C TRP A 72 1.26 -3.01 1.83
N GLY A 73 2.06 -1.94 1.68
CA GLY A 73 2.75 -1.30 2.81
C GLY A 73 3.19 0.15 2.59
N TYR A 74 2.97 0.73 1.41
CA TYR A 74 3.24 2.13 1.04
C TYR A 74 4.65 2.68 1.34
N LEU A 75 5.60 1.84 1.71
CA LEU A 75 6.96 2.21 2.08
C LEU A 75 7.98 1.51 1.18
N ASP A 76 7.75 1.54 -0.13
CA ASP A 76 8.78 1.06 -1.06
C ASP A 76 10.03 1.96 -1.02
N ARG A 77 9.87 3.24 -0.63
CA ARG A 77 10.92 4.24 -0.36
C ARG A 77 10.66 4.95 0.98
N PRO A 78 10.89 4.29 2.13
CA PRO A 78 10.56 4.81 3.45
C PRO A 78 11.28 6.11 3.82
N GLU A 79 12.44 6.38 3.22
CA GLU A 79 13.18 7.61 3.46
C GLU A 79 12.41 8.86 2.97
N THR A 80 11.54 8.72 1.97
CA THR A 80 10.67 9.83 1.53
C THR A 80 9.55 10.09 2.52
N PHE A 81 9.04 9.05 3.19
CA PHE A 81 8.02 9.18 4.24
C PHE A 81 8.54 9.97 5.44
N ILE A 82 9.71 9.59 5.98
CA ILE A 82 10.25 10.26 7.17
C ILE A 82 10.65 11.72 6.92
N SER A 83 10.91 12.10 5.66
CA SER A 83 11.29 13.47 5.29
C SER A 83 10.12 14.46 5.21
N ILE A 84 8.86 13.99 5.28
CA ILE A 84 7.67 14.84 5.08
C ILE A 84 7.63 16.00 6.09
N GLY A 85 8.06 15.77 7.34
CA GLY A 85 7.97 16.74 8.43
C GLY A 85 9.13 17.74 8.51
N ASP A 86 10.15 17.61 7.67
CA ASP A 86 11.44 18.31 7.87
C ASP A 86 11.36 19.81 7.58
N SER A 87 10.58 20.20 6.58
CA SER A 87 10.41 21.60 6.20
C SER A 87 9.62 22.39 7.25
N ASP A 88 10.13 23.57 7.60
CA ASP A 88 9.37 24.55 8.40
C ASP A 88 8.25 25.22 7.59
N GLU A 89 8.38 25.26 6.27
CA GLU A 89 7.41 25.85 5.36
C GLU A 89 6.31 24.85 4.97
N PRO A 90 5.01 25.22 5.08
CA PRO A 90 3.92 24.32 4.72
C PRO A 90 3.96 23.79 3.28
N LEU A 91 4.41 24.62 2.34
CA LEU A 91 4.58 24.22 0.94
C LEU A 91 5.71 23.18 0.79
N GLY A 92 6.81 23.33 1.52
CA GLY A 92 7.91 22.37 1.51
C GLY A 92 7.46 21.00 2.04
N ARG A 93 6.69 20.96 3.13
CA ARG A 93 6.08 19.72 3.63
C ARG A 93 5.09 19.10 2.64
N MET A 94 4.26 19.90 1.99
CA MET A 94 3.37 19.41 0.92
C MET A 94 4.14 18.79 -0.25
N LEU A 95 5.26 19.40 -0.67
CA LEU A 95 6.15 18.82 -1.67
C LEU A 95 6.79 17.52 -1.18
N GLY A 96 7.17 17.44 0.10
CA GLY A 96 7.61 16.20 0.76
C GLY A 96 6.55 15.09 0.66
N THR A 97 5.29 15.42 1.00
CA THR A 97 4.14 14.50 0.86
C THR A 97 3.95 14.04 -0.58
N LEU A 98 4.13 14.91 -1.58
CA LEU A 98 4.06 14.53 -2.99
C LEU A 98 5.24 13.64 -3.43
N ARG A 99 6.46 13.91 -2.93
CA ARG A 99 7.61 13.03 -3.18
C ARG A 99 7.36 11.62 -2.62
N PHE A 100 6.82 11.53 -1.40
CA PHE A 100 6.35 10.26 -0.84
C PHE A 100 5.28 9.62 -1.75
N TRP A 101 4.26 10.38 -2.16
CA TRP A 101 3.18 9.89 -3.01
C TRP A 101 3.66 9.21 -4.30
N PHE A 102 4.65 9.80 -4.99
CA PHE A 102 5.18 9.23 -6.24
C PHE A 102 6.16 8.05 -6.03
N THR A 103 6.61 7.81 -4.80
CA THR A 103 7.63 6.78 -4.49
C THR A 103 7.12 5.64 -3.60
N LYS A 104 5.95 5.80 -2.96
CA LYS A 104 5.37 4.83 -2.02
C LYS A 104 5.10 3.44 -2.60
N ASP A 105 4.80 3.36 -3.90
CA ASP A 105 4.49 2.12 -4.64
C ASP A 105 5.42 1.90 -5.84
N LEU A 106 6.71 2.18 -5.65
CA LEU A 106 7.75 2.00 -6.65
C LEU A 106 7.76 0.59 -7.28
N LYS A 107 7.27 -0.44 -6.59
CA LYS A 107 7.10 -1.80 -7.14
C LYS A 107 6.32 -1.84 -8.45
N TYR A 108 5.30 -0.99 -8.67
CA TYR A 108 4.55 -0.96 -9.94
C TYR A 108 5.34 -0.35 -11.10
N VAL A 109 6.37 0.44 -10.79
CA VAL A 109 7.31 0.97 -11.78
C VAL A 109 8.39 -0.06 -12.11
N LYS A 110 8.84 -0.82 -11.10
CA LYS A 110 10.03 -1.69 -11.19
C LYS A 110 9.72 -3.15 -11.50
N SER A 111 8.47 -3.58 -11.35
CA SER A 111 8.08 -4.98 -11.51
C SER A 111 6.77 -5.11 -12.29
N LYS A 112 6.53 -6.32 -12.81
CA LYS A 112 5.27 -6.64 -13.49
C LYS A 112 4.13 -6.66 -12.46
N PRO A 113 2.90 -6.30 -12.86
CA PRO A 113 1.74 -6.46 -11.99
C PRO A 113 1.53 -7.92 -11.64
N VAL A 114 1.31 -8.19 -10.36
CA VAL A 114 1.10 -9.55 -9.84
C VAL A 114 -0.16 -9.63 -8.98
N LYS A 115 -0.62 -10.86 -8.72
CA LYS A 115 -1.70 -11.11 -7.76
C LYS A 115 -1.15 -11.81 -6.50
N PRO A 116 -1.16 -11.15 -5.33
CA PRO A 116 -0.79 -11.78 -4.06
C PRO A 116 -1.90 -12.74 -3.55
N TYR A 117 -1.62 -13.46 -2.46
CA TYR A 117 -2.64 -14.27 -1.77
C TYR A 117 -3.70 -13.40 -1.12
N ASN A 118 -4.98 -13.71 -1.31
CA ASN A 118 -6.07 -12.97 -0.63
C ASN A 118 -5.98 -13.20 0.88
N SER A 119 -5.94 -12.12 1.65
CA SER A 119 -5.85 -12.17 3.11
C SER A 119 -7.06 -12.81 3.77
N VAL A 120 -6.80 -13.53 4.86
CA VAL A 120 -7.82 -14.21 5.66
C VAL A 120 -8.25 -13.38 6.86
N LEU A 121 -9.46 -13.55 7.39
CA LEU A 121 -9.92 -12.75 8.55
C LEU A 121 -8.99 -12.95 9.77
N GLY A 122 -8.51 -11.86 10.36
CA GLY A 122 -7.58 -11.88 11.49
C GLY A 122 -6.14 -12.28 11.12
N GLU A 123 -5.82 -12.42 9.83
CA GLU A 123 -4.44 -12.41 9.37
C GLU A 123 -3.81 -11.06 9.72
N PHE A 124 -2.54 -11.06 10.12
CA PHE A 124 -1.80 -9.80 10.31
C PHE A 124 -0.38 -9.90 9.75
N PHE A 125 0.20 -8.75 9.46
CA PHE A 125 1.59 -8.64 9.04
C PHE A 125 2.24 -7.46 9.76
N ARG A 126 3.51 -7.64 10.11
CA ARG A 126 4.32 -6.59 10.72
C ARG A 126 5.74 -6.64 10.20
N CYS A 127 6.34 -5.46 10.05
CA CYS A 127 7.72 -5.32 9.62
C CYS A 127 8.29 -3.96 10.01
N ASN A 128 9.61 -3.84 9.94
CA ASN A 128 10.34 -2.61 10.14
C ASN A 128 11.08 -2.20 8.86
N TRP A 129 11.39 -0.92 8.78
CA TRP A 129 12.48 -0.40 7.94
C TRP A 129 13.45 0.38 8.81
N GLU A 130 14.72 0.36 8.43
CA GLU A 130 15.74 1.23 8.99
C GLU A 130 16.42 1.94 7.83
N VAL A 131 16.31 3.27 7.78
CA VAL A 131 16.82 4.08 6.67
C VAL A 131 17.56 5.31 7.14
N GLU A 132 18.47 5.79 6.28
CA GLU A 132 19.23 7.00 6.52
C GLU A 132 18.37 8.25 6.28
N ASP A 133 18.42 9.19 7.22
CA ASP A 133 17.74 10.48 7.12
C ASP A 133 18.62 11.50 6.37
N THR A 134 18.70 11.35 5.05
CA THR A 134 19.64 12.12 4.20
C THR A 134 18.96 12.84 3.03
N LEU A 135 17.64 12.79 2.92
CA LEU A 135 16.96 13.42 1.79
C LEU A 135 16.98 14.95 1.91
N PRO A 136 17.36 15.67 0.83
CA PRO A 136 17.29 17.12 0.83
C PRO A 136 15.83 17.60 0.78
N GLU A 137 15.55 18.69 1.48
CA GLU A 137 14.26 19.35 1.45
C GLU A 137 13.91 19.84 0.01
N PRO A 138 12.66 19.67 -0.46
CA PRO A 138 12.21 20.32 -1.69
C PRO A 138 12.28 21.84 -1.60
N GLN A 139 12.77 22.48 -2.66
CA GLN A 139 12.81 23.94 -2.77
C GLN A 139 11.39 24.53 -2.85
N HIS A 140 11.07 25.45 -1.94
CA HIS A 140 9.74 26.04 -1.80
C HIS A 140 9.74 27.56 -1.99
N GLN A 141 10.88 28.14 -2.36
CA GLN A 141 11.04 29.54 -2.75
C GLN A 141 11.82 29.64 -4.08
N PRO A 142 11.52 30.64 -4.94
CA PRO A 142 12.30 30.87 -6.16
C PRO A 142 13.78 31.09 -5.84
N SER A 143 14.67 30.65 -6.71
CA SER A 143 16.10 30.93 -6.54
C SER A 143 16.35 32.44 -6.60
N ALA A 144 17.10 32.98 -5.63
CA ALA A 144 17.51 34.39 -5.69
C ALA A 144 18.29 34.66 -7.00
N PRO A 145 18.12 35.83 -7.63
CA PRO A 145 18.87 36.17 -8.84
C PRO A 145 20.38 36.10 -8.54
N ALA A 146 21.08 35.24 -9.27
CA ALA A 146 22.49 34.94 -9.05
C ALA A 146 23.34 36.21 -9.12
N SER A 147 23.79 36.67 -7.96
CA SER A 147 24.83 37.68 -7.86
C SER A 147 26.19 36.98 -7.95
N GLY A 148 26.79 36.96 -9.14
CA GLY A 148 28.20 36.61 -9.33
C GLY A 148 28.51 35.12 -9.39
N ALA A 149 29.34 34.77 -10.39
CA ALA A 149 29.76 33.42 -10.71
C ALA A 149 30.38 32.66 -9.51
N SER A 150 29.87 31.46 -9.24
CA SER A 150 30.72 30.33 -8.88
C SER A 150 30.09 29.02 -9.35
N SER A 151 30.95 28.18 -9.92
CA SER A 151 30.65 26.95 -10.64
C SER A 151 29.71 26.00 -9.93
N MET A 152 28.99 25.21 -10.75
CA MET A 152 28.50 23.89 -10.41
C MET A 152 29.55 23.11 -9.60
N LYS A 153 29.40 23.14 -8.28
CA LYS A 153 29.90 22.08 -7.41
C LYS A 153 28.68 21.32 -7.00
N SER A 154 28.59 20.08 -7.47
CA SER A 154 27.86 19.04 -6.74
C SER A 154 28.26 19.20 -5.28
N ALA A 155 27.32 19.57 -4.44
CA ALA A 155 27.53 19.60 -3.00
C ALA A 155 27.77 18.15 -2.59
N VAL A 156 29.03 17.74 -2.58
CA VAL A 156 29.50 16.67 -1.71
C VAL A 156 29.28 17.22 -0.31
N ILE A 157 28.13 16.86 0.26
CA ILE A 157 27.87 17.07 1.68
C ILE A 157 28.99 16.31 2.39
N LYS A 158 29.84 17.05 3.11
CA LYS A 158 30.76 16.45 4.07
C LYS A 158 29.90 15.76 5.13
N GLN A 159 29.76 14.44 5.04
CA GLN A 159 29.22 13.61 6.11
C GLN A 159 30.27 13.50 7.22
N ASP A 160 30.36 14.50 8.09
CA ASP A 160 31.15 14.43 9.34
C ASP A 160 30.33 13.84 10.51
N ASN A 161 29.16 13.26 10.24
CA ASN A 161 28.39 12.47 11.20
C ASN A 161 27.83 11.23 10.47
N PRO A 162 27.93 10.02 11.03
CA PRO A 162 27.24 8.86 10.45
C PRO A 162 25.76 9.22 10.30
N ALA A 163 25.22 9.07 9.09
CA ALA A 163 23.83 9.40 8.80
C ALA A 163 22.94 8.73 9.85
N ARG A 164 22.12 9.53 10.55
CA ARG A 164 21.24 9.00 11.59
C ARG A 164 20.28 8.02 10.90
N LYS A 165 20.36 6.76 11.31
CA LYS A 165 19.37 5.76 10.93
C LYS A 165 18.11 5.98 11.73
N VAL A 166 16.97 5.90 11.05
CA VAL A 166 15.64 6.10 11.60
C VAL A 166 14.84 4.83 11.39
N LYS A 167 14.17 4.36 12.44
CA LYS A 167 13.33 3.18 12.38
C LYS A 167 11.86 3.55 12.12
N ILE A 168 11.21 2.74 11.29
CA ILE A 168 9.79 2.83 10.97
C ILE A 168 9.18 1.47 11.18
N SER A 169 8.05 1.40 11.87
CA SER A 169 7.31 0.16 12.12
C SER A 169 5.98 0.19 11.40
N TYR A 170 5.61 -0.93 10.80
CA TYR A 170 4.35 -1.14 10.07
C TYR A 170 3.60 -2.32 10.64
N LEU A 171 2.32 -2.10 10.96
CA LEU A 171 1.39 -3.12 11.44
C LEU A 171 0.12 -3.07 10.59
N THR A 172 -0.32 -4.22 10.10
CA THR A 172 -1.57 -4.35 9.37
C THR A 172 -2.31 -5.62 9.76
N GLU A 173 -3.63 -5.57 9.75
CA GLU A 173 -4.52 -6.69 10.06
C GLU A 173 -5.68 -6.73 9.05
N GLN A 174 -6.07 -7.93 8.62
CA GLN A 174 -7.28 -8.14 7.85
C GLN A 174 -8.50 -8.10 8.79
N THR A 175 -9.07 -6.91 8.95
CA THR A 175 -10.13 -6.65 9.91
C THR A 175 -11.52 -7.08 9.43
N SER A 176 -11.72 -7.22 8.12
CA SER A 176 -12.95 -7.74 7.53
C SER A 176 -12.65 -8.59 6.29
N HIS A 177 -13.45 -9.63 6.05
CA HIS A 177 -13.33 -10.49 4.86
C HIS A 177 -14.45 -10.28 3.82
N HIS A 178 -15.64 -9.85 4.26
CA HIS A 178 -16.80 -9.60 3.39
C HIS A 178 -17.51 -8.30 3.80
N PRO A 179 -17.13 -7.14 3.20
CA PRO A 179 -16.11 -6.98 2.15
C PRO A 179 -14.67 -7.15 2.69
N PRO A 180 -13.68 -7.46 1.83
CA PRO A 180 -12.29 -7.57 2.24
C PRO A 180 -11.72 -6.20 2.57
N VAL A 181 -11.36 -5.97 3.83
CA VAL A 181 -10.75 -4.74 4.34
C VAL A 181 -9.59 -5.07 5.26
N SER A 182 -8.47 -4.38 5.07
CA SER A 182 -7.31 -4.43 5.96
C SER A 182 -7.11 -3.06 6.61
N ALA A 183 -6.87 -3.01 7.91
CA ALA A 183 -6.41 -1.79 8.58
C ALA A 183 -4.88 -1.77 8.56
N PHE A 184 -4.28 -0.59 8.43
CA PHE A 184 -2.83 -0.44 8.57
C PHE A 184 -2.47 0.76 9.46
N TYR A 185 -1.32 0.66 10.10
CA TYR A 185 -0.69 1.71 10.88
C TYR A 185 0.82 1.69 10.63
N ILE A 186 1.37 2.87 10.37
CA ILE A 186 2.78 3.15 10.15
C ILE A 186 3.20 4.14 11.24
N ASP A 187 4.29 3.85 11.93
CA ASP A 187 4.76 4.67 13.03
C ASP A 187 6.27 4.92 12.94
N CYS A 188 6.66 6.18 13.15
CA CYS A 188 8.05 6.61 13.26
C CYS A 188 8.17 7.67 14.36
N PRO A 189 8.33 7.24 15.64
CA PRO A 189 8.39 8.14 16.79
C PRO A 189 9.54 9.14 16.72
N GLU A 190 10.69 8.73 16.20
CA GLU A 190 11.89 9.58 16.08
C GLU A 190 11.65 10.84 15.24
N LYS A 191 10.75 10.76 14.25
CA LYS A 191 10.38 11.86 13.36
C LYS A 191 9.00 12.43 13.71
N GLY A 192 8.31 11.84 14.68
CA GLY A 192 6.95 12.22 15.09
C GLY A 192 5.96 12.17 13.92
N ILE A 193 6.05 11.13 13.10
CA ILE A 193 5.20 10.93 11.93
C ILE A 193 4.52 9.56 12.00
N ILE A 194 3.21 9.58 11.78
CA ILE A 194 2.38 8.38 11.67
C ILE A 194 1.64 8.37 10.34
N ALA A 195 1.33 7.18 9.81
CA ALA A 195 0.36 7.04 8.73
C ALA A 195 -0.63 5.91 9.03
N ARG A 196 -1.89 6.07 8.62
CA ARG A 196 -2.93 5.06 8.85
C ARG A 196 -4.04 5.15 7.82
N GLY A 197 -4.79 4.06 7.68
CA GLY A 197 -5.93 3.99 6.78
C GLY A 197 -6.45 2.57 6.66
N TYR A 198 -7.39 2.39 5.73
CA TYR A 198 -7.92 1.10 5.37
C TYR A 198 -7.62 0.79 3.91
N ASP A 199 -7.18 -0.43 3.65
CA ASP A 199 -7.03 -0.98 2.32
C ASP A 199 -8.29 -1.78 1.95
N GLN A 200 -9.03 -1.25 0.98
CA GLN A 200 -10.16 -1.91 0.35
C GLN A 200 -10.12 -1.59 -1.15
N LEU A 201 -10.18 -2.62 -1.98
CA LEU A 201 -10.21 -2.48 -3.43
C LEU A 201 -11.61 -2.83 -3.96
N SER A 202 -12.08 -2.01 -4.90
CA SER A 202 -13.22 -2.30 -5.76
C SER A 202 -12.70 -2.52 -7.18
N ALA A 203 -13.05 -3.64 -7.80
CA ALA A 203 -12.54 -4.02 -9.11
C ALA A 203 -13.69 -4.24 -10.09
N LYS A 204 -13.60 -3.66 -11.29
CA LYS A 204 -14.61 -3.79 -12.34
C LYS A 204 -13.96 -4.14 -13.68
N PHE A 205 -14.45 -5.19 -14.33
CA PHE A 205 -14.00 -5.59 -15.66
C PHE A 205 -14.64 -4.67 -16.71
N THR A 206 -13.81 -4.06 -17.55
CA THR A 206 -14.23 -3.11 -18.58
C THR A 206 -14.27 -3.73 -19.99
N GLY A 207 -13.99 -5.03 -20.10
CA GLY A 207 -13.89 -5.76 -21.36
C GLY A 207 -12.44 -5.99 -21.81
N THR A 208 -11.62 -4.94 -21.81
CA THR A 208 -10.20 -5.03 -22.22
C THR A 208 -9.23 -4.72 -21.08
N SER A 209 -9.73 -4.24 -19.94
CA SER A 209 -8.96 -3.99 -18.72
C SER A 209 -9.78 -4.33 -17.46
N ILE A 210 -9.12 -4.35 -16.31
CA ILE A 210 -9.77 -4.31 -14.99
C ILE A 210 -9.50 -2.94 -14.41
N ARG A 211 -10.56 -2.16 -14.17
CA ARG A 211 -10.49 -0.91 -13.42
C ARG A 211 -10.51 -1.21 -11.93
N VAL A 212 -9.53 -0.72 -11.20
CA VAL A 212 -9.38 -0.87 -9.75
C VAL A 212 -9.49 0.53 -9.12
N THR A 213 -10.35 0.65 -8.12
CA THR A 213 -10.54 1.87 -7.33
C THR A 213 -10.53 1.56 -5.85
N ALA A 214 -10.39 2.59 -5.01
CA ALA A 214 -10.70 2.50 -3.59
C ALA A 214 -12.14 2.03 -3.37
N GLY A 215 -12.34 1.12 -2.41
CA GLY A 215 -13.67 0.77 -1.90
C GLY A 215 -14.22 1.81 -0.92
N SER A 216 -15.44 1.61 -0.44
CA SER A 216 -16.16 2.56 0.42
C SER A 216 -15.49 2.86 1.77
N HIS A 217 -14.63 1.96 2.26
CA HIS A 217 -13.90 2.12 3.53
C HIS A 217 -12.48 2.65 3.33
N ASN A 218 -11.95 2.63 2.11
CA ASN A 218 -10.66 3.24 1.79
C ASN A 218 -10.88 4.72 1.42
N LEU A 219 -10.75 5.60 2.41
CA LEU A 219 -10.88 7.06 2.24
C LEU A 219 -9.52 7.74 1.98
N GLY A 220 -8.46 6.96 1.76
CA GLY A 220 -7.10 7.44 1.55
C GLY A 220 -6.13 7.10 2.69
N ILE A 221 -4.89 7.56 2.53
CA ILE A 221 -3.82 7.46 3.54
C ILE A 221 -3.83 8.75 4.35
N TYR A 222 -3.89 8.63 5.68
CA TYR A 222 -3.81 9.76 6.59
C TYR A 222 -2.43 9.82 7.23
N ILE A 223 -1.67 10.89 6.94
CA ILE A 223 -0.33 11.11 7.48
C ILE A 223 -0.40 12.24 8.51
N THR A 224 -0.03 11.98 9.76
CA THR A 224 -0.02 13.01 10.82
C THR A 224 1.40 13.30 11.27
N LEU A 225 1.74 14.59 11.32
CA LEU A 225 2.98 15.13 11.86
C LEU A 225 2.74 15.60 13.29
N GLN A 226 2.99 14.73 14.26
CA GLN A 226 2.80 14.99 15.70
C GLN A 226 3.68 16.17 16.16
N ASN A 227 4.92 16.24 15.67
CA ASN A 227 5.86 17.31 15.97
C ASN A 227 5.49 18.66 15.32
N ARG A 228 4.46 18.70 14.47
CA ARG A 228 3.93 19.92 13.83
C ARG A 228 2.52 20.25 14.36
N GLY A 229 2.24 19.86 15.61
CA GLY A 229 0.95 20.07 16.28
C GLY A 229 -0.18 19.30 15.61
N ASP A 230 0.08 18.05 15.25
CA ASP A 230 -0.87 17.16 14.56
C ASP A 230 -1.34 17.72 13.21
N GLU A 231 -0.41 18.28 12.42
CA GLU A 231 -0.68 18.58 11.02
C GLU A 231 -0.95 17.28 10.26
N GLU A 232 -2.13 17.15 9.67
CA GLU A 232 -2.56 15.92 9.01
C GLU A 232 -2.82 16.13 7.52
N TYR A 233 -2.33 15.18 6.71
CA TYR A 233 -2.57 15.09 5.27
C TYR A 233 -3.48 13.90 4.97
N GLN A 234 -4.47 14.09 4.10
CA GLN A 234 -5.26 12.99 3.51
C GLN A 234 -4.89 12.83 2.04
N LEU A 235 -4.48 11.62 1.64
CA LEU A 235 -4.07 11.30 0.27
C LEU A 235 -5.06 10.28 -0.32
N THR A 236 -5.95 10.72 -1.21
CA THR A 236 -6.93 9.82 -1.86
C THR A 236 -6.31 9.07 -3.04
N HIS A 237 -6.92 7.96 -3.45
CA HIS A 237 -6.39 7.12 -4.53
C HIS A 237 -7.04 7.42 -5.89
N PRO A 238 -6.23 7.53 -6.97
CA PRO A 238 -6.75 7.56 -8.34
C PRO A 238 -7.23 6.17 -8.77
N ALA A 239 -7.83 6.07 -9.95
CA ALA A 239 -8.14 4.78 -10.54
C ALA A 239 -6.89 4.16 -11.17
N ALA A 240 -6.71 2.86 -10.99
CA ALA A 240 -5.72 2.07 -11.71
C ALA A 240 -6.42 1.14 -12.71
N TYR A 241 -5.74 0.84 -13.81
CA TYR A 241 -6.23 -0.09 -14.81
C TYR A 241 -5.18 -1.17 -15.03
N LEU A 242 -5.56 -2.43 -14.83
CA LEU A 242 -4.80 -3.57 -15.26
C LEU A 242 -5.21 -3.92 -16.68
N GLY A 243 -4.33 -3.65 -17.64
CA GLY A 243 -4.57 -3.80 -19.07
C GLY A 243 -3.62 -4.78 -19.73
N GLY A 244 -3.49 -4.64 -21.06
CA GLY A 244 -2.50 -5.38 -21.83
C GLY A 244 -2.84 -6.85 -22.06
N PHE A 245 -4.06 -7.25 -21.66
CA PHE A 245 -4.54 -8.61 -21.81
C PHE A 245 -4.43 -9.07 -23.27
N LEU A 246 -5.12 -8.45 -24.22
CA LEU A 246 -5.11 -8.90 -25.64
C LEU A 246 -3.71 -8.99 -26.27
N ARG A 247 -2.74 -8.24 -25.76
CA ARG A 247 -1.34 -8.21 -26.25
C ARG A 247 -0.41 -9.20 -25.51
N GLY A 248 -0.91 -9.94 -24.53
CA GLY A 248 -0.14 -10.92 -23.75
C GLY A 248 0.89 -10.31 -22.80
N SER A 249 0.79 -9.01 -22.50
CA SER A 249 1.73 -8.29 -21.63
C SER A 249 0.94 -7.43 -20.66
N LEU A 250 0.81 -7.90 -19.41
CA LEU A 250 0.13 -7.14 -18.35
C LEU A 250 0.87 -5.83 -18.06
N ASN A 251 0.11 -4.74 -17.98
CA ASN A 251 0.60 -3.43 -17.57
C ASN A 251 -0.41 -2.75 -16.66
N VAL A 252 0.10 -1.94 -15.73
CA VAL A 252 -0.71 -1.02 -14.92
C VAL A 252 -0.62 0.37 -15.53
N THR A 253 -1.78 0.99 -15.76
CA THR A 253 -1.89 2.42 -16.03
C THR A 253 -2.70 3.07 -14.93
N VAL A 254 -2.51 4.37 -14.72
CA VAL A 254 -3.25 5.17 -13.72
C VAL A 254 -3.99 6.27 -14.46
N ALA A 255 -5.20 6.58 -14.01
CA ALA A 255 -6.06 7.60 -14.58
C ALA A 255 -6.96 8.24 -13.51
N ASP A 256 -7.79 9.18 -13.93
CA ASP A 256 -8.61 10.03 -13.07
C ASP A 256 -7.78 10.96 -12.17
N GLN A 257 -8.45 11.57 -11.21
CA GLN A 257 -7.88 12.53 -10.29
C GLN A 257 -7.73 11.94 -8.90
N CYS A 258 -6.73 12.41 -8.17
CA CYS A 258 -6.66 12.25 -6.73
C CYS A 258 -6.32 13.56 -6.04
N PHE A 259 -6.51 13.58 -4.72
CA PHE A 259 -6.38 14.76 -3.89
C PHE A 259 -5.41 14.49 -2.75
N ILE A 260 -4.55 15.48 -2.49
CA ILE A 260 -3.76 15.54 -1.27
C ILE A 260 -4.19 16.81 -0.55
N THR A 261 -4.78 16.68 0.64
CA THR A 261 -5.35 17.81 1.39
C THR A 261 -4.71 17.91 2.76
N CYS A 262 -4.46 19.13 3.22
CA CYS A 262 -4.12 19.41 4.61
C CYS A 262 -4.98 20.56 5.13
N PRO A 263 -6.00 20.29 5.96
CA PRO A 263 -6.88 21.33 6.49
C PRO A 263 -6.15 22.37 7.33
N LYS A 264 -5.14 21.96 8.10
CA LYS A 264 -4.43 22.82 9.05
C LYS A 264 -3.63 23.93 8.36
N ASN A 265 -2.88 23.58 7.31
CA ASN A 265 -2.12 24.55 6.53
C ASN A 265 -2.89 25.15 5.35
N ARG A 266 -4.12 24.66 5.10
CA ARG A 266 -5.01 25.12 4.03
C ARG A 266 -4.45 24.92 2.62
N ILE A 267 -3.57 23.93 2.42
CA ILE A 267 -3.04 23.58 1.10
C ILE A 267 -3.72 22.31 0.58
N LYS A 268 -4.14 22.35 -0.68
CA LYS A 268 -4.69 21.21 -1.42
C LYS A 268 -3.95 21.02 -2.73
N VAL A 269 -3.80 19.77 -3.11
CA VAL A 269 -3.28 19.35 -4.40
C VAL A 269 -4.36 18.59 -5.14
N ILE A 270 -4.51 18.90 -6.42
CA ILE A 270 -5.23 18.06 -7.37
C ILE A 270 -4.18 17.47 -8.30
N LEU A 271 -4.06 16.14 -8.33
CA LEU A 271 -3.29 15.43 -9.36
C LEU A 271 -4.28 14.82 -10.36
N HIS A 272 -3.92 14.88 -11.64
CA HIS A 272 -4.66 14.30 -12.74
C HIS A 272 -3.73 13.38 -13.54
N TYR A 273 -4.07 12.10 -13.57
CA TYR A 273 -3.38 11.11 -14.37
C TYR A 273 -4.05 11.04 -15.73
N VAL A 274 -3.32 11.41 -16.77
CA VAL A 274 -3.87 11.58 -18.11
C VAL A 274 -4.01 10.22 -18.78
N GLU A 275 -5.24 9.89 -19.17
CA GLU A 275 -5.51 8.66 -19.94
C GLU A 275 -4.78 8.67 -21.28
N GLU A 276 -4.25 7.51 -21.66
CA GLU A 276 -3.59 7.36 -22.96
C GLU A 276 -4.60 7.48 -24.09
N GLY A 277 -4.52 8.58 -24.86
CA GLY A 277 -5.33 8.76 -26.07
C GLY A 277 -4.91 7.82 -27.22
N TRP A 278 -5.83 7.59 -28.16
CA TRP A 278 -5.64 6.72 -29.32
C TRP A 278 -4.57 7.23 -30.32
N ILE A 279 -4.17 8.50 -30.21
CA ILE A 279 -3.21 9.17 -31.08
C ILE A 279 -2.05 9.71 -30.23
N GLY A 280 -1.06 8.86 -29.95
CA GLY A 280 0.34 9.23 -29.74
C GLY A 280 0.74 10.11 -28.53
N ARG A 281 1.60 9.51 -27.69
CA ARG A 281 2.78 10.11 -26.99
C ARG A 281 2.71 10.59 -25.53
N THR A 282 1.59 10.58 -24.82
CA THR A 282 1.63 10.84 -23.36
C THR A 282 1.28 9.59 -22.57
N GLN A 283 2.23 8.65 -22.52
CA GLN A 283 2.13 7.49 -21.63
C GLN A 283 2.43 7.92 -20.20
N ASN A 284 1.60 7.50 -19.25
CA ASN A 284 1.83 7.70 -17.82
C ASN A 284 2.04 9.17 -17.41
N LYS A 285 1.44 10.12 -18.15
CA LYS A 285 1.54 11.54 -17.83
C LYS A 285 0.73 11.86 -16.56
N VAL A 286 1.31 12.67 -15.70
CA VAL A 286 0.63 13.28 -14.55
C VAL A 286 0.76 14.81 -14.62
N GLU A 287 -0.33 15.50 -14.32
CA GLU A 287 -0.40 16.95 -14.17
C GLU A 287 -0.99 17.28 -12.80
N GLY A 288 -0.67 18.43 -12.23
CA GLY A 288 -1.27 18.84 -10.98
C GLY A 288 -1.14 20.31 -10.67
N ILE A 289 -1.93 20.75 -9.70
CA ILE A 289 -1.86 22.09 -9.11
C ILE A 289 -1.80 21.98 -7.59
N ILE A 290 -0.98 22.83 -6.98
CA ILE A 290 -0.88 23.02 -5.53
C ILE A 290 -1.47 24.40 -5.25
N PHE A 291 -2.45 24.51 -4.37
CA PHE A 291 -3.17 25.76 -4.14
C PHE A 291 -3.68 25.89 -2.71
N ASN A 292 -3.90 27.13 -2.29
CA ASN A 292 -4.61 27.42 -1.04
C ASN A 292 -6.10 27.14 -1.21
N TYR A 293 -6.71 26.46 -0.24
CA TYR A 293 -8.15 26.17 -0.24
C TYR A 293 -8.79 26.55 1.11
N ASP A 294 -10.12 26.52 1.16
CA ASP A 294 -10.86 26.67 2.40
C ASP A 294 -11.45 25.33 2.84
N PRO A 295 -10.99 24.71 3.93
CA PRO A 295 -11.50 23.41 4.37
C PRO A 295 -13.00 23.41 4.70
N GLN A 296 -13.55 24.56 5.09
CA GLN A 296 -14.98 24.73 5.36
C GLN A 296 -15.82 24.87 4.08
N ASN A 297 -15.17 25.13 2.94
CA ASN A 297 -15.82 25.34 1.65
C ASN A 297 -14.94 24.77 0.51
N ASP A 298 -14.62 23.48 0.60
CA ASP A 298 -13.80 22.79 -0.40
C ASP A 298 -14.61 22.50 -1.67
N LYS A 299 -14.74 23.52 -2.51
CA LYS A 299 -15.55 23.48 -3.75
C LYS A 299 -14.76 23.10 -5.00
N TYR A 300 -13.42 23.19 -4.95
CA TYR A 300 -12.59 23.00 -6.14
C TYR A 300 -12.17 21.53 -6.27
N THR A 301 -12.72 20.84 -7.27
CA THR A 301 -12.39 19.44 -7.61
C THR A 301 -11.67 19.31 -8.94
N LYS A 302 -11.72 20.35 -9.80
CA LYS A 302 -11.06 20.37 -11.10
C LYS A 302 -10.01 21.47 -11.15
N MET A 303 -8.86 21.17 -11.75
CA MET A 303 -7.71 22.08 -11.79
C MET A 303 -8.04 23.42 -12.45
N LYS A 304 -8.86 23.41 -13.51
CA LYS A 304 -9.24 24.61 -14.27
C LYS A 304 -10.14 25.59 -13.49
N ASP A 305 -10.77 25.13 -12.41
CA ASP A 305 -11.70 25.95 -11.64
C ASP A 305 -10.98 26.74 -10.52
N VAL A 306 -9.70 26.41 -10.25
CA VAL A 306 -8.88 27.08 -9.23
C VAL A 306 -8.36 28.43 -9.76
N PRO A 307 -8.63 29.55 -9.06
CA PRO A 307 -8.12 30.86 -9.45
C PRO A 307 -6.58 30.93 -9.39
N ASP A 308 -5.95 31.57 -10.37
CA ASP A 308 -4.48 31.70 -10.43
C ASP A 308 -3.87 32.31 -9.16
N LYS A 309 -4.56 33.23 -8.50
CA LYS A 309 -4.09 33.87 -7.26
C LYS A 309 -3.93 32.89 -6.09
N ASP A 310 -4.65 31.76 -6.13
CA ASP A 310 -4.64 30.76 -5.07
C ASP A 310 -3.59 29.66 -5.35
N ILE A 311 -3.05 29.61 -6.58
CA ILE A 311 -2.07 28.60 -7.01
C ILE A 311 -0.68 28.92 -6.46
N LEU A 312 -0.15 27.99 -5.69
CA LEU A 312 1.20 28.00 -5.13
C LEU A 312 2.24 27.36 -6.05
N GLY A 313 1.81 26.40 -6.87
CA GLY A 313 2.69 25.69 -7.79
C GLY A 313 1.96 24.70 -8.69
N ARG A 314 2.69 24.10 -9.61
CA ARG A 314 2.18 23.11 -10.57
C ARG A 314 3.07 21.89 -10.63
N ILE A 315 2.48 20.73 -10.92
CA ILE A 315 3.17 19.45 -11.11
C ILE A 315 3.02 19.03 -12.57
N GLU A 316 4.10 18.55 -13.20
CA GLU A 316 4.04 17.87 -14.50
C GLU A 316 5.12 16.80 -14.58
N GLY A 317 4.82 15.68 -15.23
CA GLY A 317 5.82 14.66 -15.54
C GLY A 317 5.23 13.33 -15.97
N VAL A 318 6.08 12.31 -15.87
CA VAL A 318 5.73 10.92 -16.14
C VAL A 318 5.89 10.16 -14.84
N TRP A 319 4.79 9.66 -14.26
CA TRP A 319 4.79 9.11 -12.89
C TRP A 319 5.60 7.81 -12.73
N VAL A 320 5.99 7.17 -13.83
CA VAL A 320 6.89 6.01 -13.85
C VAL A 320 8.36 6.37 -14.12
N ASP A 321 8.66 7.64 -14.41
CA ASP A 321 10.01 8.11 -14.76
C ASP A 321 10.40 9.34 -13.92
N LYS A 322 10.06 10.55 -14.37
CA LYS A 322 10.40 11.78 -13.65
C LYS A 322 9.19 12.68 -13.47
N VAL A 323 9.05 13.21 -12.26
CA VAL A 323 8.03 14.21 -11.91
C VAL A 323 8.72 15.48 -11.48
N TYR A 324 8.22 16.61 -11.98
CA TYR A 324 8.75 17.94 -11.72
C TYR A 324 7.66 18.86 -11.16
N TYR A 325 8.09 19.95 -10.54
CA TYR A 325 7.21 21.02 -10.10
C TYR A 325 7.75 22.40 -10.45
N THR A 326 6.85 23.37 -10.48
CA THR A 326 7.16 24.80 -10.62
C THR A 326 6.49 25.58 -9.50
N LEU A 327 7.09 26.70 -9.09
CA LEU A 327 6.51 27.60 -8.10
C LEU A 327 5.69 28.71 -8.77
N GLY A 328 4.63 29.14 -8.10
CA GLY A 328 3.71 30.17 -8.58
C GLY A 328 2.67 29.65 -9.58
N SER A 329 1.82 30.57 -10.05
CA SER A 329 0.61 30.26 -10.82
C SER A 329 0.84 30.01 -12.31
N GLN A 330 2.00 30.42 -12.84
CA GLN A 330 2.28 30.34 -14.27
C GLN A 330 2.21 28.90 -14.79
N PRO A 331 1.65 28.67 -15.99
CA PRO A 331 1.68 27.35 -16.62
C PRO A 331 3.10 26.79 -16.69
N PHE A 332 3.21 25.47 -16.58
CA PHE A 332 4.49 24.76 -16.55
C PHE A 332 5.39 25.06 -17.76
N SER A 333 4.80 25.32 -18.94
CA SER A 333 5.50 25.71 -20.16
C SER A 333 6.07 27.13 -20.15
N LYS A 334 5.52 28.02 -19.31
CA LYS A 334 5.95 29.43 -19.18
C LYS A 334 6.86 29.67 -17.99
N ASN A 335 7.03 28.69 -17.12
CA ASN A 335 7.91 28.80 -15.97
C ASN A 335 9.35 28.41 -16.37
N PRO A 336 10.33 29.32 -16.28
CA PRO A 336 11.71 29.03 -16.64
C PRO A 336 12.41 28.11 -15.63
N GLU A 337 11.92 28.08 -14.38
CA GLU A 337 12.53 27.31 -13.30
C GLU A 337 11.66 26.09 -12.98
N LYS A 338 12.23 24.90 -13.17
CA LYS A 338 11.57 23.61 -12.96
C LYS A 338 12.43 22.78 -12.04
N PHE A 339 11.81 22.30 -10.97
CA PHE A 339 12.50 21.52 -9.95
C PHE A 339 12.11 20.06 -10.07
N LEU A 340 13.10 19.16 -9.94
CA LEU A 340 12.86 17.73 -9.89
C LEU A 340 12.23 17.36 -8.54
N LEU A 341 11.05 16.74 -8.56
CA LEU A 341 10.38 16.26 -7.36
C LEU A 341 10.83 14.84 -7.01
N ALA A 342 10.80 13.96 -8.01
CA ALA A 342 11.12 12.54 -7.91
C ALA A 342 11.65 12.02 -9.26
N ASP A 343 12.72 11.22 -9.20
CA ASP A 343 13.26 10.45 -10.32
C ASP A 343 13.19 8.97 -9.93
N MET A 344 12.30 8.23 -10.58
CA MET A 344 12.06 6.82 -10.32
C MET A 344 13.16 5.95 -10.94
N GLY A 345 13.93 6.46 -11.90
CA GLY A 345 14.99 5.74 -12.61
C GLY A 345 16.01 5.05 -11.69
N PRO A 346 16.72 5.79 -10.82
CA PRO A 346 17.76 5.23 -9.94
C PRO A 346 17.21 4.48 -8.71
N LEU A 347 15.92 4.59 -8.41
CA LEU A 347 15.35 4.04 -7.18
C LEU A 347 15.14 2.52 -7.29
N THR A 348 15.27 1.84 -6.14
CA THR A 348 14.90 0.44 -5.93
C THR A 348 14.00 0.31 -4.71
N VAL A 349 13.18 -0.73 -4.63
CA VAL A 349 12.38 -0.99 -3.43
C VAL A 349 13.32 -1.26 -2.25
N VAL A 350 13.14 -0.55 -1.14
CA VAL A 350 13.92 -0.77 0.09
C VAL A 350 13.40 -2.04 0.78
N PRO A 351 14.28 -3.00 1.10
CA PRO A 351 13.87 -4.21 1.79
C PRO A 351 13.37 -3.90 3.20
N LYS A 352 12.33 -4.62 3.61
CA LYS A 352 11.78 -4.59 4.96
C LYS A 352 12.42 -5.68 5.83
N ASP A 353 12.61 -5.37 7.10
CA ASP A 353 12.99 -6.32 8.14
C ASP A 353 11.72 -6.94 8.74
N VAL A 354 11.68 -8.27 8.80
CA VAL A 354 10.48 -9.02 9.19
C VAL A 354 10.88 -10.04 10.25
N PRO A 355 10.06 -10.25 11.30
CA PRO A 355 10.33 -11.27 12.31
C PRO A 355 10.66 -12.62 11.68
N SER A 356 11.59 -13.36 12.28
CA SER A 356 11.92 -14.70 11.81
C SER A 356 10.72 -15.64 11.96
N MET A 357 10.71 -16.74 11.20
CA MET A 357 9.55 -17.65 11.16
C MET A 357 9.20 -18.26 12.53
N ASP A 358 10.17 -18.40 13.44
CA ASP A 358 10.02 -18.88 14.82
C ASP A 358 9.44 -17.82 15.77
N GLN A 359 9.58 -16.53 15.45
CA GLN A 359 8.96 -15.42 16.19
C GLN A 359 7.56 -15.08 15.68
N GLN A 360 7.15 -15.66 14.56
CA GLN A 360 5.85 -15.40 13.94
C GLN A 360 4.75 -16.31 14.51
N LEU A 361 3.62 -15.70 14.85
CA LEU A 361 2.41 -16.44 15.24
C LEU A 361 1.78 -17.19 14.06
N PRO A 362 0.93 -18.22 14.30
CA PRO A 362 0.29 -18.99 13.24
C PRO A 362 -0.51 -18.17 12.21
N ASN A 363 -1.10 -17.04 12.61
CA ASN A 363 -1.86 -16.13 11.75
C ASN A 363 -1.06 -14.92 11.24
N GLU A 364 0.27 -14.88 11.43
CA GLU A 364 1.12 -13.92 10.72
C GLU A 364 1.26 -14.33 9.25
N SER A 365 1.12 -13.38 8.32
CA SER A 365 0.98 -13.65 6.89
C SER A 365 2.00 -14.63 6.31
N ARG A 366 3.30 -14.47 6.59
CA ARG A 366 4.33 -15.37 6.05
C ARG A 366 4.22 -16.77 6.65
N ARG A 367 3.95 -16.88 7.95
CA ARG A 367 3.75 -18.16 8.65
C ARG A 367 2.48 -18.86 8.16
N TYR A 368 1.38 -18.13 8.03
CA TYR A 368 0.09 -18.64 7.59
C TYR A 368 0.14 -19.21 6.17
N TRP A 369 0.81 -18.51 5.25
CA TRP A 369 0.91 -18.90 3.84
C TRP A 369 2.15 -19.73 3.50
N LYS A 370 2.91 -20.20 4.50
CA LYS A 370 4.24 -20.83 4.30
C LYS A 370 4.22 -22.04 3.36
N ASP A 371 3.20 -22.89 3.47
CA ASP A 371 3.17 -24.17 2.75
C ASP A 371 2.76 -23.96 1.29
N VAL A 372 1.79 -23.06 1.05
CA VAL A 372 1.42 -22.59 -0.31
C VAL A 372 2.62 -21.91 -0.98
N THR A 373 3.33 -21.06 -0.24
CA THR A 373 4.54 -20.36 -0.70
C THR A 373 5.63 -21.35 -1.09
N SER A 374 5.89 -22.34 -0.23
CA SER A 374 6.91 -23.36 -0.46
C SER A 374 6.58 -24.22 -1.68
N ALA A 375 5.32 -24.66 -1.81
CA ALA A 375 4.87 -25.42 -2.95
C ALA A 375 4.99 -24.63 -4.28
N ILE A 376 4.63 -23.35 -4.31
CA ILE A 376 4.82 -22.50 -5.51
C ILE A 376 6.31 -22.36 -5.85
N LYS A 377 7.17 -22.08 -4.87
CA LYS A 377 8.62 -21.93 -5.08
C LYS A 377 9.27 -23.22 -5.59
N ASN A 378 8.79 -24.38 -5.11
CA ASN A 378 9.22 -25.70 -5.56
C ASN A 378 8.55 -26.17 -6.86
N LYS A 379 7.75 -25.30 -7.52
CA LYS A 379 7.01 -25.61 -8.75
C LYS A 379 6.05 -26.79 -8.62
N GLN A 380 5.48 -26.98 -7.43
CA GLN A 380 4.46 -27.98 -7.11
C GLN A 380 3.07 -27.31 -7.16
N TYR A 381 2.65 -26.85 -8.35
CA TYR A 381 1.47 -25.99 -8.49
C TYR A 381 0.16 -26.69 -8.15
N SER A 382 0.05 -28.00 -8.39
CA SER A 382 -1.13 -28.78 -7.99
C SER A 382 -1.24 -28.86 -6.47
N LEU A 383 -0.14 -29.16 -5.78
CA LEU A 383 -0.06 -29.15 -4.32
C LEU A 383 -0.41 -27.77 -3.75
N ALA A 384 0.17 -26.71 -4.32
CA ALA A 384 -0.12 -25.34 -3.90
C ALA A 384 -1.60 -24.99 -4.06
N THR A 385 -2.24 -25.47 -5.12
CA THR A 385 -3.67 -25.27 -5.36
C THR A 385 -4.52 -26.02 -4.33
N THR A 386 -4.17 -27.27 -4.00
CA THR A 386 -4.84 -28.05 -2.95
C THR A 386 -4.72 -27.38 -1.58
N LEU A 387 -3.50 -27.04 -1.14
CA LEU A 387 -3.26 -26.35 0.13
C LEU A 387 -4.03 -25.03 0.24
N LYS A 388 -4.07 -24.28 -0.86
CA LYS A 388 -4.84 -23.03 -0.93
C LYS A 388 -6.35 -23.28 -0.79
N GLN A 389 -6.88 -24.32 -1.44
CA GLN A 389 -8.30 -24.68 -1.32
C GLN A 389 -8.66 -25.11 0.11
N GLU A 390 -7.77 -25.84 0.79
CA GLU A 390 -7.96 -26.23 2.20
C GLU A 390 -8.04 -25.00 3.12
N ILE A 391 -7.16 -24.00 2.91
CA ILE A 391 -7.21 -22.71 3.62
C ILE A 391 -8.52 -21.95 3.35
N GLU A 392 -8.97 -21.90 2.10
CA GLU A 392 -10.22 -21.25 1.70
C GLU A 392 -11.45 -21.97 2.28
N GLU A 393 -11.42 -23.30 2.37
CA GLU A 393 -12.48 -24.11 2.97
C GLU A 393 -12.56 -23.91 4.49
N ARG A 394 -11.43 -23.95 5.19
CA ARG A 394 -11.38 -23.70 6.64
C ARG A 394 -11.95 -22.33 7.01
N GLN A 395 -11.62 -21.30 6.22
CA GLN A 395 -12.20 -19.97 6.39
C GLN A 395 -13.73 -19.95 6.23
N ARG A 396 -14.25 -20.68 5.23
CA ARG A 396 -15.69 -20.79 5.01
C ARG A 396 -16.39 -21.47 6.19
N GLN A 397 -15.77 -22.52 6.75
CA GLN A 397 -16.27 -23.22 7.93
C GLN A 397 -16.30 -22.31 9.16
N LYS A 398 -15.18 -21.63 9.51
CA LYS A 398 -15.16 -20.68 10.62
C LYS A 398 -16.14 -19.52 10.45
N ALA A 399 -16.32 -19.05 9.22
CA ALA A 399 -17.32 -18.00 8.94
C ALA A 399 -18.76 -18.50 9.16
N ALA A 400 -19.05 -19.77 8.83
CA ALA A 400 -20.35 -20.39 9.10
C ALA A 400 -20.57 -20.56 10.61
N GLU A 401 -19.59 -21.08 11.34
CA GLU A 401 -19.63 -21.23 12.81
C GLU A 401 -19.89 -19.90 13.53
N ARG A 402 -19.19 -18.83 13.13
CA ARG A 402 -19.42 -17.47 13.67
C ARG A 402 -20.83 -16.97 13.39
N LYS A 403 -21.37 -17.26 12.20
CA LYS A 403 -22.74 -16.89 11.83
C LYS A 403 -23.78 -17.65 12.65
N GLU A 404 -23.56 -18.95 12.89
CA GLU A 404 -24.45 -19.80 13.69
C GLU A 404 -24.47 -19.39 15.17
N THR A 405 -23.31 -18.99 15.69
CA THR A 405 -23.15 -18.55 17.09
C THR A 405 -23.44 -17.06 17.31
N ALA A 406 -23.76 -16.32 16.25
CA ALA A 406 -23.87 -14.85 16.25
C ALA A 406 -22.63 -14.16 16.87
N ALA A 407 -21.45 -14.79 16.77
CA ALA A 407 -20.20 -14.24 17.25
C ALA A 407 -19.68 -13.16 16.30
N GLU A 408 -19.51 -11.95 16.81
CA GLU A 408 -18.89 -10.85 16.07
C GLU A 408 -17.37 -10.96 16.12
N TRP A 409 -16.70 -10.75 14.99
CA TRP A 409 -15.24 -10.66 14.96
C TRP A 409 -14.78 -9.31 15.46
N GLN A 410 -13.83 -9.31 16.38
CA GLN A 410 -13.12 -8.11 16.83
C GLN A 410 -11.66 -8.20 16.39
N PRO A 411 -11.15 -7.21 15.63
CA PRO A 411 -9.73 -7.15 15.32
C PRO A 411 -8.88 -7.09 16.60
N ARG A 412 -7.68 -7.64 16.54
CA ARG A 412 -6.78 -7.68 17.70
C ARG A 412 -6.08 -6.35 17.92
N PHE A 413 -5.53 -5.77 16.86
CA PHE A 413 -4.65 -4.61 16.97
C PHE A 413 -5.37 -3.29 16.72
N PHE A 414 -6.60 -3.35 16.21
CA PHE A 414 -7.40 -2.19 15.85
C PHE A 414 -8.73 -2.17 16.61
N THR A 415 -9.18 -0.98 16.99
CA THR A 415 -10.39 -0.81 17.83
C THR A 415 -11.70 -1.14 17.14
N GLY A 416 -11.68 -1.41 15.83
CA GLY A 416 -12.86 -1.81 15.08
C GLY A 416 -12.54 -2.25 13.65
N SER A 417 -13.48 -2.99 13.07
CA SER A 417 -13.30 -3.59 11.74
C SER A 417 -13.17 -2.54 10.63
N VAL A 418 -13.95 -1.47 10.73
CA VAL A 418 -13.93 -0.26 9.89
C VAL A 418 -14.33 0.94 10.72
N THR A 419 -13.94 2.16 10.32
CA THR A 419 -14.46 3.41 10.92
C THR A 419 -15.12 4.29 9.86
N PRO A 420 -16.17 5.07 10.22
CA PRO A 420 -16.84 5.97 9.27
C PRO A 420 -15.94 7.04 8.67
N ILE A 421 -14.89 7.45 9.40
CA ILE A 421 -13.92 8.46 8.98
C ILE A 421 -12.70 7.86 8.25
N GLY A 422 -12.66 6.54 8.05
CA GLY A 422 -11.59 5.85 7.32
C GLY A 422 -10.23 5.82 8.05
N LYS A 423 -10.21 6.11 9.35
CA LYS A 423 -9.00 6.13 10.18
C LYS A 423 -9.11 5.03 11.24
N PRO A 424 -8.29 3.97 11.18
CA PRO A 424 -8.25 2.98 12.26
C PRO A 424 -7.49 3.55 13.47
N ASP A 425 -7.98 3.26 14.68
CA ASP A 425 -7.25 3.46 15.93
C ASP A 425 -6.70 2.13 16.43
N LEU A 426 -5.57 2.17 17.12
CA LEU A 426 -4.94 0.99 17.70
C LEU A 426 -5.59 0.62 19.03
N THR A 427 -5.72 -0.67 19.30
CA THR A 427 -5.91 -1.18 20.66
C THR A 427 -4.65 -0.94 21.48
N GLU A 428 -4.74 -1.11 22.81
CA GLU A 428 -3.57 -1.01 23.66
C GLU A 428 -2.50 -2.07 23.29
N GLU A 429 -2.96 -3.26 22.90
CA GLU A 429 -2.07 -4.29 22.37
C GLU A 429 -1.40 -3.88 21.06
N GLY A 430 -2.14 -3.26 20.12
CA GLY A 430 -1.56 -2.74 18.87
C GLY A 430 -0.45 -1.70 19.10
N LYS A 431 -0.63 -0.81 20.09
CA LYS A 431 0.42 0.15 20.49
C LYS A 431 1.64 -0.55 21.09
N ASN A 432 1.42 -1.52 21.98
CA ASN A 432 2.50 -2.27 22.61
C ASN A 432 3.31 -3.07 21.57
N VAL A 433 2.65 -3.62 20.55
CA VAL A 433 3.33 -4.29 19.43
C VAL A 433 4.25 -3.32 18.68
N LEU A 434 3.77 -2.11 18.34
CA LEU A 434 4.61 -1.12 17.66
C LEU A 434 5.79 -0.68 18.54
N ASP A 435 5.56 -0.40 19.83
CA ASP A 435 6.63 -0.04 20.77
C ASP A 435 7.69 -1.15 20.91
N GLY A 436 7.26 -2.42 20.98
CA GLY A 436 8.14 -3.58 20.94
C GLY A 436 8.97 -3.63 19.64
N MET A 437 8.31 -3.46 18.49
CA MET A 437 8.99 -3.45 17.18
C MET A 437 10.05 -2.35 17.07
N HIS A 438 9.80 -1.17 17.63
CA HIS A 438 10.78 -0.09 17.70
C HIS A 438 12.02 -0.47 18.53
N LYS A 439 11.81 -1.26 19.59
CA LYS A 439 12.86 -1.79 20.47
C LYS A 439 13.51 -3.07 19.93
N GLY A 440 13.02 -3.62 18.81
CA GLY A 440 13.49 -4.90 18.27
C GLY A 440 12.94 -6.12 19.01
N ASP A 441 11.91 -5.94 19.84
CA ASP A 441 11.18 -7.00 20.50
C ASP A 441 9.94 -7.39 19.68
N PHE A 442 9.99 -8.59 19.09
CA PHE A 442 8.89 -9.13 18.29
C PHE A 442 8.03 -10.14 19.06
N GLN A 443 8.27 -10.35 20.36
CA GLN A 443 7.49 -11.31 21.14
C GLN A 443 6.02 -10.91 21.19
N LEU A 444 5.14 -11.89 21.00
CA LEU A 444 3.70 -11.68 21.01
C LEU A 444 3.01 -12.92 21.57
N LYS A 445 2.07 -12.74 22.50
CA LYS A 445 1.25 -13.84 23.00
C LYS A 445 0.42 -14.41 21.85
N GLU A 446 0.27 -15.72 21.79
CA GLU A 446 -0.64 -16.35 20.84
C GLU A 446 -2.10 -15.91 21.05
N ASN A 447 -2.87 -15.87 19.96
CA ASN A 447 -4.29 -15.54 20.01
C ASN A 447 -5.07 -16.61 20.78
N ASP A 448 -5.97 -16.15 21.66
CA ASP A 448 -6.97 -17.04 22.26
C ASP A 448 -8.08 -17.39 21.23
N VAL A 449 -8.33 -16.50 20.25
CA VAL A 449 -9.34 -16.68 19.19
C VAL A 449 -8.77 -16.27 17.82
N TYR A 450 -9.00 -17.08 16.79
CA TYR A 450 -8.55 -16.85 15.41
C TYR A 450 -9.72 -16.61 14.46
N GLY A 451 -9.60 -15.63 13.56
CA GLY A 451 -10.68 -15.27 12.62
C GLY A 451 -10.90 -16.28 11.47
N ALA A 452 -9.83 -16.98 11.09
CA ALA A 452 -9.73 -17.96 10.01
C ALA A 452 -9.08 -19.27 10.49
#